data_AF-A0A4V5LYE4-F1
#
_entry.id   AF-A0A4V5LYE4-F1
#
_cell.length_a   1.000
_cell.length_b   1.000
_cell.length_c   1.000
_cell.angle_alpha   90.00
_cell.angle_beta   90.00
_cell.angle_gamma   90.00
#
_symmetry.space_group_name_H-M   'P 1'
#
loop_
_entity.id
_entity.type
_entity.pdbx_description
1 polymer ?
#
loop_
_entity_poly.entity_id
_entity_poly.type
_entity_poly.pdbx_seq_one_letter_code
_entity_poly.pdbx_strand_id
1 'polypeptide(L)'
;MSESDGMDDVLDNGMRQALLMASRLAETLARRRQESLRQQEHRDAQAAHEAGTRLAAERSAARAALAPVEKDQWWDKAQPHDIAAAHAVAEGWKDHDPAALAASERIRQEVLTRYAIDTHDVGADGAYLESYIQTTTTEKARQDALAASHDETRKAAAEHEKAMVLLAAARAEELRTQAQKLAPEMERHQVPVEYLANPELARALQRVHNAKTPNAVAAAETEIKERLYLIGKDGINGPDIDQLRQETAATVNGADDSHFKDPAFVKAAKDMRETRLLAEGGFTGSQSASMEQRYERAEKELFARLEGVGRDIENRVAGNDSSRRNDRSLKRDSTSAVDYGSAERQEAFAASLATSGANETQIRGRVAAERSEGAHPSAAVATSKGVAKARKARGGPAMGAERGRSSPSR
;
A
#
# COMPACT_ATOMS: atom_id res chain seq x y z
N MET A 1 -63.38 -51.34 105.72
CA MET A 1 -64.29 -50.97 104.63
C MET A 1 -63.49 -50.09 103.70
N SER A 2 -63.20 -50.57 102.50
CA SER A 2 -62.26 -49.95 101.56
C SER A 2 -63.02 -49.01 100.63
N GLU A 3 -62.72 -47.72 100.71
CA GLU A 3 -63.01 -46.74 99.66
C GLU A 3 -61.98 -46.93 98.54
N SER A 4 -62.46 -47.43 97.40
CA SER A 4 -61.73 -47.56 96.14
C SER A 4 -62.77 -47.69 95.04
N ASP A 5 -63.52 -46.63 94.78
CA ASP A 5 -64.47 -46.62 93.66
C ASP A 5 -64.67 -45.19 93.14
N GLY A 6 -63.91 -44.80 92.11
CA GLY A 6 -63.98 -43.45 91.53
C GLY A 6 -62.79 -43.02 90.66
N MET A 7 -61.70 -43.78 90.57
CA MET A 7 -60.56 -43.46 89.69
C MET A 7 -60.63 -44.16 88.32
N ASP A 8 -61.37 -45.28 88.19
CA ASP A 8 -61.45 -46.07 86.95
C ASP A 8 -62.45 -45.47 85.93
N ASP A 9 -63.58 -44.94 86.40
CA ASP A 9 -64.58 -44.26 85.55
C ASP A 9 -64.09 -42.91 84.97
N VAL A 10 -63.13 -42.26 85.62
CA VAL A 10 -62.49 -41.02 85.10
C VAL A 10 -61.46 -41.34 84.01
N LEU A 11 -60.77 -42.48 84.13
CA LEU A 11 -59.81 -42.96 83.14
C LEU A 11 -60.52 -43.45 81.87
N ASP A 12 -61.62 -44.20 82.00
CA ASP A 12 -62.34 -44.76 80.83
C ASP A 12 -63.15 -43.68 80.08
N ASN A 13 -63.75 -42.74 80.81
CA ASN A 13 -64.40 -41.56 80.20
C ASN A 13 -63.37 -40.61 79.54
N GLY A 14 -62.19 -40.44 80.13
CA GLY A 14 -61.09 -39.69 79.54
C GLY A 14 -60.54 -40.32 78.26
N MET A 15 -60.48 -41.66 78.19
CA MET A 15 -60.00 -42.40 77.03
C MET A 15 -60.96 -42.31 75.83
N ARG A 16 -62.27 -42.41 76.06
CA ARG A 16 -63.28 -42.19 75.00
C ARG A 16 -63.26 -40.76 74.48
N GLN A 17 -63.11 -39.78 75.36
CA GLN A 17 -62.99 -38.37 74.97
C GLN A 17 -61.71 -38.13 74.15
N ALA A 18 -60.58 -38.73 74.54
CA ALA A 18 -59.33 -38.65 73.80
C ALA A 18 -59.41 -39.31 72.42
N LEU A 19 -60.07 -40.46 72.27
CA LEU A 19 -60.28 -41.14 70.98
C LEU A 19 -61.16 -40.30 70.03
N LEU A 20 -62.20 -39.65 70.54
CA LEU A 20 -63.03 -38.74 69.74
C LEU A 20 -62.22 -37.52 69.29
N MET A 21 -61.38 -36.95 70.16
CA MET A 21 -60.46 -35.86 69.79
C MET A 21 -59.40 -36.32 68.76
N ALA A 22 -58.83 -37.51 68.94
CA ALA A 22 -57.85 -38.09 68.01
C ALA A 22 -58.45 -38.40 66.64
N SER A 23 -59.69 -38.89 66.57
CA SER A 23 -60.40 -39.14 65.31
C SER A 23 -60.67 -37.85 64.53
N ARG A 24 -61.05 -36.77 65.22
CA ARG A 24 -61.25 -35.44 64.62
C ARG A 24 -59.93 -34.81 64.16
N LEU A 25 -58.83 -35.06 64.89
CA LEU A 25 -57.48 -34.67 64.46
C LEU A 25 -57.01 -35.47 63.23
N ALA A 26 -57.26 -36.78 63.20
CA ALA A 26 -56.93 -37.62 62.04
C ALA A 26 -57.73 -37.22 60.80
N GLU A 27 -59.03 -36.93 60.97
CA GLU A 27 -59.91 -36.47 59.89
C GLU A 27 -59.49 -35.09 59.36
N THR A 28 -59.15 -34.15 60.23
CA THR A 28 -58.69 -32.81 59.81
C THR A 28 -57.33 -32.87 59.12
N LEU A 29 -56.43 -33.77 59.56
CA LEU A 29 -55.12 -33.97 58.92
C LEU A 29 -55.25 -34.66 57.55
N ALA A 30 -56.18 -35.62 57.41
CA ALA A 30 -56.51 -36.23 56.14
C ALA A 30 -57.11 -35.22 55.13
N ARG A 31 -58.04 -34.36 55.59
CA ARG A 31 -58.60 -33.28 54.76
C ARG A 31 -57.54 -32.27 54.32
N ARG A 32 -56.64 -31.84 55.22
CA ARG A 32 -55.53 -30.94 54.86
C ARG A 32 -54.59 -31.54 53.83
N ARG A 33 -54.26 -32.83 53.94
CA ARG A 33 -53.41 -33.52 52.94
C ARG A 33 -54.12 -33.66 51.59
N GLN A 34 -55.42 -33.93 51.61
CA GLN A 34 -56.21 -34.01 50.40
C GLN A 34 -56.35 -32.63 49.72
N GLU A 35 -56.54 -31.58 50.50
CA GLU A 35 -56.54 -30.19 50.01
C GLU A 35 -55.17 -29.79 49.44
N SER A 36 -54.06 -30.16 50.10
CA SER A 36 -52.72 -29.86 49.58
C SER A 36 -52.42 -30.57 48.26
N LEU A 37 -52.82 -31.84 48.11
CA LEU A 37 -52.66 -32.57 46.86
C LEU A 37 -53.47 -31.94 45.72
N ARG A 38 -54.74 -31.58 45.97
CA ARG A 38 -55.56 -30.86 44.98
C ARG A 38 -54.97 -29.51 44.59
N GLN A 39 -54.44 -28.76 45.56
CA GLN A 39 -53.77 -27.49 45.27
C GLN A 39 -52.52 -27.69 44.41
N GLN A 40 -51.76 -28.76 44.66
CA GLN A 40 -50.60 -29.11 43.83
C GLN A 40 -51.03 -29.51 42.41
N GLU A 41 -52.00 -30.39 42.25
CA GLU A 41 -52.56 -30.78 40.94
C GLU A 41 -53.10 -29.58 40.16
N HIS A 42 -53.81 -28.67 40.82
CA HIS A 42 -54.29 -27.44 40.18
C HIS A 42 -53.15 -26.53 39.72
N ARG A 43 -52.09 -26.38 40.52
CA ARG A 43 -50.90 -25.61 40.14
C ARG A 43 -50.16 -26.27 38.97
N ASP A 44 -50.00 -27.59 39.01
CA ASP A 44 -49.33 -28.35 37.94
C ASP A 44 -50.14 -28.28 36.64
N ALA A 45 -51.47 -28.39 36.71
CA ALA A 45 -52.36 -28.24 35.55
C ALA A 45 -52.33 -26.82 34.97
N GLN A 46 -52.30 -25.80 35.83
CA GLN A 46 -52.14 -24.39 35.40
C GLN A 46 -50.78 -24.17 34.74
N ALA A 47 -49.69 -24.63 35.37
CA ALA A 47 -48.34 -24.54 34.82
C ALA A 47 -48.21 -25.27 33.48
N ALA A 48 -48.80 -26.46 33.33
CA ALA A 48 -48.82 -27.19 32.08
C ALA A 48 -49.61 -26.46 30.98
N HIS A 49 -50.75 -25.85 31.33
CA HIS A 49 -51.52 -25.05 30.39
C HIS A 49 -50.75 -23.78 29.96
N GLU A 50 -50.15 -23.06 30.90
CA GLU A 50 -49.32 -21.88 30.60
C GLU A 50 -48.10 -22.22 29.76
N ALA A 51 -47.43 -23.36 30.03
CA ALA A 51 -46.34 -23.85 29.19
C ALA A 51 -46.84 -24.18 27.77
N GLY A 52 -48.01 -24.82 27.65
CA GLY A 52 -48.63 -25.13 26.36
C GLY A 52 -49.02 -23.89 25.55
N THR A 53 -49.57 -22.85 26.20
CA THR A 53 -49.93 -21.60 25.50
C THR A 53 -48.69 -20.83 25.04
N ARG A 54 -47.62 -20.81 25.84
CA ARG A 54 -46.32 -20.23 25.44
C ARG A 54 -45.73 -20.97 24.24
N LEU A 55 -45.66 -22.30 24.29
CA LEU A 55 -45.12 -23.10 23.19
C LEU A 55 -45.94 -22.96 21.90
N ALA A 56 -47.27 -22.89 22.00
CA ALA A 56 -48.14 -22.64 20.86
C ALA A 56 -47.91 -21.23 20.26
N ALA A 57 -47.71 -20.22 21.10
CA ALA A 57 -47.39 -18.87 20.66
C ALA A 57 -46.01 -18.81 19.98
N GLU A 58 -44.99 -19.41 20.58
CA GLU A 58 -43.64 -19.51 20.01
C GLU A 58 -43.65 -20.22 18.65
N ARG A 59 -44.37 -21.34 18.53
CA ARG A 59 -44.55 -22.06 17.25
C ARG A 59 -45.23 -21.20 16.20
N SER A 60 -46.25 -20.43 16.58
CA SER A 60 -46.96 -19.53 15.66
C SER A 60 -46.05 -18.40 15.15
N ALA A 61 -45.18 -17.88 16.02
CA ALA A 61 -44.17 -16.88 15.66
C ALA A 61 -43.11 -17.46 14.73
N ALA A 62 -42.61 -18.68 15.00
CA ALA A 62 -41.67 -19.37 14.11
C ALA A 62 -42.27 -19.58 12.70
N ARG A 63 -43.53 -20.03 12.61
CA ARG A 63 -44.24 -20.17 11.33
C ARG A 63 -44.37 -18.86 10.59
N ALA A 64 -44.70 -17.77 11.29
CA ALA A 64 -44.83 -16.46 10.67
C ALA A 64 -43.48 -15.96 10.12
N ALA A 65 -42.39 -16.20 10.84
CA ALA A 65 -41.03 -15.87 10.39
C ALA A 65 -40.59 -16.68 9.16
N LEU A 66 -41.05 -17.93 9.03
CA LEU A 66 -40.71 -18.80 7.90
C LEU A 66 -41.65 -18.67 6.70
N ALA A 67 -42.83 -18.06 6.86
CA ALA A 67 -43.79 -17.89 5.77
C ALA A 67 -43.25 -17.19 4.49
N PRO A 68 -42.30 -16.24 4.55
CA PRO A 68 -41.68 -15.67 3.36
C PRO A 68 -40.82 -16.64 2.55
N VAL A 69 -40.20 -17.63 3.20
CA VAL A 69 -39.27 -18.59 2.59
C VAL A 69 -39.92 -19.38 1.47
N GLU A 70 -41.22 -19.68 1.60
CA GLU A 70 -42.02 -20.39 0.59
C GLU A 70 -42.25 -19.59 -0.71
N LYS A 71 -41.95 -18.28 -0.72
CA LYS A 71 -42.21 -17.40 -1.86
C LYS A 71 -40.94 -17.14 -2.65
N ASP A 72 -40.93 -17.45 -3.94
CA ASP A 72 -39.76 -17.22 -4.82
C ASP A 72 -39.30 -15.75 -4.83
N GLN A 73 -40.25 -14.81 -4.84
CA GLN A 73 -39.96 -13.36 -4.81
C GLN A 73 -39.20 -12.89 -3.56
N TRP A 74 -39.23 -13.65 -2.46
CA TRP A 74 -38.41 -13.34 -1.28
C TRP A 74 -36.95 -13.62 -1.58
N TRP A 75 -36.65 -14.77 -2.19
CA TRP A 75 -35.28 -15.19 -2.54
C TRP A 75 -34.58 -14.25 -3.52
N ASP A 76 -35.33 -13.54 -4.36
CA ASP A 76 -34.76 -12.55 -5.28
C ASP A 76 -34.26 -11.28 -4.59
N LYS A 77 -34.72 -11.02 -3.36
CA LYS A 77 -34.40 -9.81 -2.59
C LYS A 77 -33.74 -10.10 -1.24
N ALA A 78 -33.82 -11.33 -0.76
CA ALA A 78 -33.30 -11.76 0.51
C ALA A 78 -31.80 -11.48 0.60
N GLN A 79 -31.40 -10.80 1.65
CA GLN A 79 -30.00 -10.56 1.96
C GLN A 79 -29.42 -11.78 2.72
N PRO A 80 -28.09 -11.93 2.77
CA PRO A 80 -27.46 -13.04 3.50
C PRO A 80 -27.94 -13.18 4.95
N HIS A 81 -28.17 -12.05 5.64
CA HIS A 81 -28.70 -12.05 7.01
C HIS A 81 -30.15 -12.55 7.10
N ASP A 82 -31.00 -12.25 6.11
CA ASP A 82 -32.40 -12.73 6.07
C ASP A 82 -32.43 -14.25 5.93
N ILE A 83 -31.59 -14.78 5.03
CA ILE A 83 -31.45 -16.22 4.78
C ILE A 83 -30.93 -16.94 6.02
N ALA A 84 -29.90 -16.38 6.66
CA ALA A 84 -29.33 -16.91 7.90
C ALA A 84 -30.33 -16.91 9.06
N ALA A 85 -31.09 -15.83 9.24
CA ALA A 85 -32.11 -15.74 10.28
C ALA A 85 -33.23 -16.77 10.06
N ALA A 86 -33.72 -16.90 8.82
CA ALA A 86 -34.71 -17.92 8.47
C ALA A 86 -34.17 -19.34 8.69
N HIS A 87 -32.91 -19.59 8.33
CA HIS A 87 -32.25 -20.87 8.56
C HIS A 87 -32.17 -21.23 10.05
N ALA A 88 -31.73 -20.31 10.90
CA ALA A 88 -31.64 -20.52 12.34
C ALA A 88 -33.01 -20.83 12.97
N VAL A 89 -34.07 -20.14 12.53
CA VAL A 89 -35.45 -20.41 12.99
C VAL A 89 -35.93 -21.78 12.51
N ALA A 90 -35.66 -22.14 11.25
CA ALA A 90 -36.05 -23.43 10.70
C ALA A 90 -35.33 -24.58 11.43
N GLU A 91 -34.02 -24.46 11.64
CA GLU A 91 -33.21 -25.45 12.35
C GLU A 91 -33.62 -25.64 13.82
N GLY A 92 -34.00 -24.56 14.51
CA GLY A 92 -34.47 -24.65 15.90
C GLY A 92 -35.82 -25.35 16.06
N TRP A 93 -36.66 -25.34 15.01
CA TRP A 93 -38.04 -25.84 15.08
C TRP A 93 -38.32 -27.09 14.23
N LYS A 94 -37.38 -27.54 13.38
CA LYS A 94 -37.60 -28.64 12.42
C LYS A 94 -38.07 -29.95 13.05
N ASP A 95 -37.63 -30.27 14.26
CA ASP A 95 -38.01 -31.50 14.98
C ASP A 95 -39.40 -31.41 15.64
N HIS A 96 -39.94 -30.19 15.79
CA HIS A 96 -41.16 -29.89 16.54
C HIS A 96 -42.31 -29.38 15.65
N ASP A 97 -42.01 -28.95 14.41
CA ASP A 97 -42.99 -28.43 13.47
C ASP A 97 -42.71 -28.85 12.01
N PRO A 98 -43.62 -29.59 11.34
CA PRO A 98 -43.43 -29.97 9.93
C PRO A 98 -43.29 -28.78 8.97
N ALA A 99 -43.87 -27.61 9.29
CA ALA A 99 -43.70 -26.42 8.48
C ALA A 99 -42.25 -25.88 8.55
N ALA A 100 -41.60 -26.00 9.71
CA ALA A 100 -40.20 -25.60 9.87
C ALA A 100 -39.26 -26.59 9.17
N LEU A 101 -39.58 -27.88 9.17
CA LEU A 101 -38.85 -28.89 8.41
C LEU A 101 -38.90 -28.60 6.90
N ALA A 102 -40.07 -28.30 6.36
CA ALA A 102 -40.23 -27.95 4.94
C ALA A 102 -39.42 -26.68 4.58
N ALA A 103 -39.46 -25.66 5.44
CA ALA A 103 -38.67 -24.45 5.26
C ALA A 103 -37.16 -24.73 5.31
N SER A 104 -36.67 -25.58 6.23
CA SER A 104 -35.23 -25.96 6.29
C SER A 104 -34.78 -26.62 5.00
N GLU A 105 -35.53 -27.58 4.46
CA GLU A 105 -35.20 -28.24 3.19
C GLU A 105 -35.21 -27.28 2.00
N ARG A 106 -36.19 -26.37 1.95
CA ARG A 106 -36.25 -25.35 0.90
C ARG A 106 -35.07 -24.38 0.99
N ILE A 107 -34.73 -23.93 2.19
CA ILE A 107 -33.57 -23.06 2.41
C ILE A 107 -32.30 -23.75 1.94
N ARG A 108 -32.11 -25.02 2.28
CA ARG A 108 -30.97 -25.80 1.83
C ARG A 108 -30.88 -25.86 0.30
N GLN A 109 -31.98 -26.17 -0.38
CA GLN A 109 -32.01 -26.28 -1.84
C GLN A 109 -31.67 -24.95 -2.53
N GLU A 110 -32.26 -23.85 -2.06
CA GLU A 110 -32.01 -22.53 -2.64
C GLU A 110 -30.59 -22.04 -2.36
N VAL A 111 -30.08 -22.27 -1.14
CA VAL A 111 -28.71 -21.90 -0.78
C VAL A 111 -27.68 -22.71 -1.59
N LEU A 112 -27.92 -24.00 -1.77
CA LEU A 112 -27.08 -24.85 -2.61
C LEU A 112 -27.14 -24.43 -4.08
N THR A 113 -28.33 -24.12 -4.60
CA THR A 113 -28.50 -23.75 -6.02
C THR A 113 -27.90 -22.38 -6.34
N ARG A 114 -28.09 -21.39 -5.47
CA ARG A 114 -27.67 -20.00 -5.72
C ARG A 114 -26.23 -19.73 -5.33
N TYR A 115 -25.76 -20.36 -4.25
CA TYR A 115 -24.44 -20.07 -3.67
C TYR A 115 -23.50 -21.29 -3.67
N ALA A 116 -23.95 -22.48 -4.09
CA ALA A 116 -23.17 -23.72 -4.03
C ALA A 116 -22.72 -24.09 -2.59
N ILE A 117 -23.55 -23.75 -1.60
CA ILE A 117 -23.31 -24.00 -0.18
C ILE A 117 -24.31 -25.06 0.28
N ASP A 118 -23.85 -26.19 0.85
CA ASP A 118 -24.73 -27.11 1.56
C ASP A 118 -24.88 -26.66 3.02
N THR A 119 -26.11 -26.40 3.46
CA THR A 119 -26.36 -25.94 4.83
C THR A 119 -26.14 -27.04 5.88
N HIS A 120 -26.08 -28.33 5.49
CA HIS A 120 -25.70 -29.41 6.41
C HIS A 120 -24.26 -29.29 6.91
N ASP A 121 -23.35 -28.82 6.06
CA ASP A 121 -21.93 -28.66 6.42
C ASP A 121 -21.71 -27.47 7.37
N VAL A 122 -22.68 -26.55 7.41
CA VAL A 122 -22.66 -25.32 8.21
C VAL A 122 -23.29 -25.53 9.60
N GLY A 123 -24.29 -26.42 9.71
CA GLY A 123 -25.03 -26.64 10.95
C GLY A 123 -25.95 -25.46 11.32
N ALA A 124 -26.50 -25.46 12.54
CA ALA A 124 -27.53 -24.50 12.96
C ALA A 124 -27.04 -23.06 13.20
N ASP A 125 -25.75 -22.77 12.99
CA ASP A 125 -25.19 -21.42 13.19
C ASP A 125 -25.51 -20.50 12.01
N GLY A 126 -26.53 -19.66 12.19
CA GLY A 126 -26.91 -18.64 11.21
C GLY A 126 -25.80 -17.63 10.92
N ALA A 127 -24.97 -17.26 11.90
CA ALA A 127 -23.91 -16.27 11.69
C ALA A 127 -22.81 -16.82 10.78
N TYR A 128 -22.50 -18.11 10.91
CA TYR A 128 -21.57 -18.78 10.00
C TYR A 128 -22.14 -18.81 8.57
N LEU A 129 -23.40 -19.22 8.40
CA LEU A 129 -24.06 -19.27 7.10
C LEU A 129 -24.08 -17.89 6.42
N GLU A 130 -24.42 -16.84 7.16
CA GLU A 130 -24.40 -15.46 6.68
C GLU A 130 -23.01 -15.07 6.15
N SER A 131 -21.97 -15.31 6.96
CA SER A 131 -20.59 -14.98 6.60
C SER A 131 -20.12 -15.71 5.33
N TYR A 132 -20.57 -16.95 5.15
CA TYR A 132 -20.17 -17.80 4.04
C TYR A 132 -20.89 -17.41 2.74
N ILE A 133 -22.18 -17.09 2.80
CA ILE A 133 -22.94 -16.50 1.68
C ILE A 133 -22.33 -15.14 1.29
N GLN A 134 -22.01 -14.29 2.28
CA GLN A 134 -21.39 -12.98 2.04
C GLN A 134 -20.01 -13.11 1.38
N THR A 135 -19.20 -14.08 1.81
CA THR A 135 -17.87 -14.31 1.22
C THR A 135 -18.00 -14.80 -0.22
N THR A 136 -18.92 -15.75 -0.48
CA THR A 136 -19.11 -16.31 -1.82
C THR A 136 -19.63 -15.28 -2.82
N THR A 137 -20.59 -14.45 -2.40
CA THR A 137 -21.14 -13.36 -3.23
C THR A 137 -20.10 -12.30 -3.56
N THR A 138 -19.31 -11.87 -2.57
CA THR A 138 -18.23 -10.89 -2.80
C THR A 138 -17.11 -11.44 -3.68
N GLU A 139 -16.74 -12.71 -3.51
CA GLU A 139 -15.70 -13.33 -4.33
C GLU A 139 -16.15 -13.49 -5.78
N LYS A 140 -17.41 -13.91 -6.01
CA LYS A 140 -17.99 -13.96 -7.35
C LYS A 140 -18.01 -12.58 -8.02
N ALA A 141 -18.41 -11.54 -7.30
CA ALA A 141 -18.38 -10.17 -7.82
C ALA A 141 -16.96 -9.69 -8.18
N ARG A 142 -15.93 -10.08 -7.40
CA ARG A 142 -14.53 -9.81 -7.73
C ARG A 142 -14.09 -10.54 -9.00
N GLN A 143 -14.46 -11.81 -9.15
CA GLN A 143 -14.14 -12.61 -10.34
C GLN A 143 -14.77 -12.02 -11.59
N ASP A 144 -16.04 -11.61 -11.53
CA ASP A 144 -16.74 -10.97 -12.63
C ASP A 144 -16.09 -9.61 -13.00
N ALA A 145 -15.68 -8.81 -12.01
CA ALA A 145 -14.96 -7.56 -12.24
C ALA A 145 -13.59 -7.78 -12.89
N LEU A 146 -12.84 -8.82 -12.48
CA LEU A 146 -11.58 -9.20 -13.11
C LEU A 146 -11.78 -9.65 -14.55
N ALA A 147 -12.80 -10.47 -14.82
CA ALA A 147 -13.14 -10.91 -16.17
C ALA A 147 -13.47 -9.70 -17.09
N ALA A 148 -14.27 -8.75 -16.60
CA ALA A 148 -14.58 -7.52 -17.33
C ALA A 148 -13.33 -6.70 -17.65
N SER A 149 -12.43 -6.52 -16.66
CA SER A 149 -11.16 -5.83 -16.85
C SER A 149 -10.27 -6.52 -17.90
N HIS A 150 -10.19 -7.85 -17.87
CA HIS A 150 -9.47 -8.62 -18.88
C HIS A 150 -10.06 -8.46 -20.28
N ASP A 151 -11.38 -8.42 -20.42
CA ASP A 151 -12.02 -8.22 -21.71
C ASP A 151 -11.81 -6.79 -22.24
N GLU A 152 -11.80 -5.77 -21.37
CA GLU A 152 -11.44 -4.40 -21.74
C GLU A 152 -10.00 -4.30 -22.24
N THR A 153 -9.04 -4.89 -21.53
CA THR A 153 -7.63 -4.89 -21.96
C THR A 153 -7.42 -5.59 -23.30
N ARG A 154 -8.13 -6.70 -23.56
CA ARG A 154 -8.11 -7.37 -24.88
C ARG A 154 -8.69 -6.50 -25.99
N LYS A 155 -9.80 -5.81 -25.72
CA LYS A 155 -10.40 -4.88 -26.70
C LYS A 155 -9.44 -3.72 -27.01
N ALA A 156 -8.87 -3.11 -25.98
CA ALA A 156 -7.89 -2.03 -26.14
C ALA A 156 -6.64 -2.51 -26.92
N ALA A 157 -6.14 -3.72 -26.65
CA ALA A 157 -5.03 -4.30 -27.38
C ALA A 157 -5.37 -4.52 -28.87
N ALA A 158 -6.57 -5.05 -29.16
CA ALA A 158 -7.03 -5.25 -30.53
C ALA A 158 -7.25 -3.91 -31.28
N GLU A 159 -7.73 -2.87 -30.60
CA GLU A 159 -7.84 -1.53 -31.17
C GLU A 159 -6.48 -0.90 -31.44
N HIS A 160 -5.54 -1.03 -30.50
CA HIS A 160 -4.16 -0.59 -30.67
C HIS A 160 -3.49 -1.30 -31.85
N GLU A 161 -3.66 -2.61 -31.98
CA GLU A 161 -3.15 -3.38 -33.13
C GLU A 161 -3.72 -2.85 -34.46
N LYS A 162 -5.04 -2.63 -34.54
CA LYS A 162 -5.67 -2.04 -35.72
C LYS A 162 -5.11 -0.64 -36.03
N ALA A 163 -4.92 0.19 -35.02
CA ALA A 163 -4.34 1.53 -35.18
C ALA A 163 -2.90 1.45 -35.71
N MET A 164 -2.10 0.52 -35.19
CA MET A 164 -0.73 0.29 -35.66
C MET A 164 -0.68 -0.20 -37.11
N VAL A 165 -1.60 -1.08 -37.52
CA VAL A 165 -1.71 -1.53 -38.91
C VAL A 165 -2.09 -0.37 -39.84
N LEU A 166 -3.06 0.46 -39.46
CA LEU A 166 -3.44 1.65 -40.24
C LEU A 166 -2.28 2.65 -40.36
N LEU A 167 -1.55 2.89 -39.26
CA LEU A 167 -0.39 3.77 -39.27
C LEU A 167 0.74 3.22 -40.17
N ALA A 168 0.99 1.91 -40.15
CA ALA A 168 1.96 1.26 -41.02
C ALA A 168 1.57 1.38 -42.50
N ALA A 169 0.28 1.19 -42.82
CA ALA A 169 -0.23 1.35 -44.17
C ALA A 169 -0.10 2.81 -44.67
N ALA A 170 -0.46 3.78 -43.84
CA ALA A 170 -0.30 5.21 -44.16
C ALA A 170 1.17 5.58 -44.42
N ARG A 171 2.09 5.08 -43.57
CA ARG A 171 3.53 5.29 -43.76
C ARG A 171 4.05 4.66 -45.06
N ALA A 172 3.56 3.47 -45.42
CA ALA A 172 3.93 2.83 -46.68
C ALA A 172 3.46 3.64 -47.91
N GLU A 173 2.26 4.24 -47.85
CA GLU A 173 1.75 5.13 -48.89
C GLU A 173 2.55 6.43 -49.00
N GLU A 174 2.94 7.02 -47.86
CA GLU A 174 3.81 8.20 -47.84
C GLU A 174 5.17 7.90 -48.49
N LEU A 175 5.81 6.78 -48.13
CA LEU A 175 7.09 6.36 -48.73
C LEU A 175 6.95 6.13 -50.25
N ARG A 176 5.86 5.53 -50.72
CA ARG A 176 5.59 5.38 -52.16
C ARG A 176 5.49 6.72 -52.88
N THR A 177 4.79 7.68 -52.28
CA THR A 177 4.63 9.03 -52.84
C THR A 177 5.97 9.77 -52.88
N GLN A 178 6.76 9.67 -51.81
CA GLN A 178 8.11 10.24 -51.76
C GLN A 178 9.04 9.60 -52.81
N ALA A 179 8.98 8.27 -52.96
CA ALA A 179 9.77 7.55 -53.96
C ALA A 179 9.45 7.98 -55.39
N GLN A 180 8.16 8.19 -55.73
CA GLN A 180 7.77 8.70 -57.04
C GLN A 180 8.34 10.11 -57.30
N LYS A 181 8.31 10.98 -56.29
CA LYS A 181 8.82 12.35 -56.41
C LYS A 181 10.35 12.39 -56.56
N LEU A 182 11.06 11.52 -55.84
CA LEU A 182 12.52 11.50 -55.78
C LEU A 182 13.15 10.47 -56.73
N ALA A 183 12.35 9.78 -57.55
CA ALA A 183 12.77 8.76 -58.51
C ALA A 183 14.03 9.12 -59.31
N PRO A 184 14.18 10.31 -59.94
CA PRO A 184 15.37 10.62 -60.72
C PRO A 184 16.65 10.66 -59.88
N GLU A 185 16.59 11.17 -58.64
CA GLU A 185 17.75 11.21 -57.76
C GLU A 185 18.07 9.83 -57.18
N MET A 186 17.04 9.05 -56.87
CA MET A 186 17.22 7.68 -56.40
C MET A 186 17.87 6.78 -57.45
N GLU A 187 17.45 6.88 -58.72
CA GLU A 187 18.06 6.13 -59.82
C GLU A 187 19.52 6.55 -60.04
N ARG A 188 19.79 7.86 -60.05
CA ARG A 188 21.14 8.42 -60.18
C ARG A 188 22.10 7.92 -59.10
N HIS A 189 21.63 7.82 -57.86
CA HIS A 189 22.42 7.42 -56.70
C HIS A 189 22.26 5.95 -56.29
N GLN A 190 21.52 5.15 -57.08
CA GLN A 190 21.23 3.74 -56.81
C GLN A 190 20.66 3.48 -55.41
N VAL A 191 19.72 4.33 -54.98
CA VAL A 191 19.11 4.25 -53.64
C VAL A 191 17.90 3.32 -53.66
N PRO A 192 17.89 2.23 -52.87
CA PRO A 192 16.71 1.39 -52.70
C PRO A 192 15.55 2.17 -52.06
N VAL A 193 14.31 1.85 -52.44
CA VAL A 193 13.11 2.50 -51.88
C VAL A 193 13.00 2.36 -50.36
N GLU A 194 13.47 1.24 -49.83
CA GLU A 194 13.49 0.94 -48.39
C GLU A 194 14.31 1.95 -47.60
N TYR A 195 15.36 2.52 -48.21
CA TYR A 195 16.25 3.47 -47.53
C TYR A 195 15.60 4.84 -47.32
N LEU A 196 14.48 5.14 -48.00
CA LEU A 196 13.69 6.34 -47.72
C LEU A 196 13.06 6.33 -46.31
N ALA A 197 12.99 5.17 -45.66
CA ALA A 197 12.61 5.10 -44.25
C ALA A 197 13.64 5.80 -43.33
N ASN A 198 14.86 6.05 -43.80
CA ASN A 198 15.83 6.92 -43.13
C ASN A 198 15.52 8.40 -43.45
N PRO A 199 15.10 9.21 -42.46
CA PRO A 199 14.66 10.59 -42.69
C PRO A 199 15.81 11.50 -43.13
N GLU A 200 17.06 11.19 -42.76
CA GLU A 200 18.22 12.02 -43.08
C GLU A 200 18.62 11.83 -44.56
N LEU A 201 18.59 10.59 -45.05
CA LEU A 201 18.77 10.30 -46.48
C LEU A 201 17.64 10.90 -47.33
N ALA A 202 16.38 10.74 -46.92
CA ALA A 202 15.24 11.32 -47.63
C ALA A 202 15.36 12.85 -47.76
N ARG A 203 15.83 13.53 -46.70
CA ARG A 203 16.11 14.98 -46.72
C ARG A 203 17.30 15.34 -47.61
N ALA A 204 18.34 14.51 -47.68
CA ALA A 204 19.48 14.72 -48.57
C ALA A 204 19.06 14.61 -50.04
N LEU A 205 18.30 13.57 -50.40
CA LEU A 205 17.71 13.39 -51.73
C LEU A 205 16.79 14.55 -52.11
N GLN A 206 15.93 14.99 -51.19
CA GLN A 206 15.04 16.13 -51.43
C GLN A 206 15.80 17.45 -51.63
N ARG A 207 16.96 17.61 -50.99
CA ARG A 207 17.83 18.79 -51.19
C ARG A 207 18.53 18.77 -52.55
N VAL A 208 19.05 17.63 -52.99
CA VAL A 208 19.59 17.50 -54.35
C VAL A 208 18.51 17.80 -55.38
N HIS A 209 17.33 17.21 -55.24
CA HIS A 209 16.20 17.42 -56.15
C HIS A 209 15.79 18.90 -56.27
N ASN A 210 15.89 19.67 -55.18
CA ASN A 210 15.53 21.09 -55.15
C ASN A 210 16.69 22.03 -55.48
N ALA A 211 17.92 21.52 -55.58
CA ALA A 211 19.10 22.35 -55.77
C ALA A 211 19.15 22.95 -57.18
N LYS A 212 19.33 24.26 -57.26
CA LYS A 212 19.36 25.01 -58.54
C LYS A 212 20.78 25.41 -58.97
N THR A 213 21.77 25.23 -58.11
CA THR A 213 23.15 25.65 -58.36
C THR A 213 24.09 24.44 -58.31
N PRO A 214 25.16 24.42 -59.13
CA PRO A 214 26.13 23.32 -59.13
C PRO A 214 26.74 23.05 -57.74
N ASN A 215 27.04 24.11 -56.98
CA ASN A 215 27.59 23.96 -55.63
C ASN A 215 26.59 23.32 -54.65
N ALA A 216 25.31 23.69 -54.73
CA ALA A 216 24.27 23.11 -53.87
C ALA A 216 24.01 21.64 -54.22
N VAL A 217 24.05 21.29 -55.51
CA VAL A 217 23.97 19.90 -55.97
C VAL A 217 25.15 19.10 -55.42
N ALA A 218 26.40 19.57 -55.60
CA ALA A 218 27.59 18.87 -55.12
C ALA A 218 27.63 18.66 -53.60
N ALA A 219 27.19 19.67 -52.83
CA ALA A 219 27.09 19.57 -51.37
C ALA A 219 26.07 18.50 -50.95
N ALA A 220 24.88 18.49 -51.56
CA ALA A 220 23.83 17.55 -51.21
C ALA A 220 24.13 16.12 -51.73
N GLU A 221 24.83 15.96 -52.85
CA GLU A 221 25.36 14.66 -53.31
C GLU A 221 26.39 14.07 -52.34
N THR A 222 27.24 14.91 -51.76
CA THR A 222 28.23 14.48 -50.75
C THR A 222 27.51 13.92 -49.53
N GLU A 223 26.44 14.58 -49.09
CA GLU A 223 25.62 14.12 -47.98
C GLU A 223 24.86 12.82 -48.27
N ILE A 224 24.35 12.62 -49.50
CA ILE A 224 23.78 11.32 -49.89
C ILE A 224 24.81 10.20 -49.73
N LYS A 225 26.06 10.43 -50.16
CA LYS A 225 27.14 9.43 -50.01
C LYS A 225 27.47 9.14 -48.55
N GLU A 226 27.56 10.18 -47.72
CA GLU A 226 27.75 10.04 -46.26
C GLU A 226 26.61 9.17 -45.65
N ARG A 227 25.35 9.46 -46.01
CA ARG A 227 24.18 8.74 -45.48
C ARG A 227 24.09 7.31 -45.97
N LEU A 228 24.38 7.03 -47.24
CA LEU A 228 24.42 5.66 -47.76
C LEU A 228 25.51 4.82 -47.07
N TYR A 229 26.68 5.42 -46.82
CA TYR A 229 27.75 4.76 -46.09
C TYR A 229 27.33 4.41 -44.65
N LEU A 230 26.73 5.37 -43.93
CA LEU A 230 26.24 5.15 -42.57
C LEU A 230 25.13 4.10 -42.50
N ILE A 231 24.18 4.10 -43.44
CA ILE A 231 23.15 3.06 -43.53
C ILE A 231 23.77 1.68 -43.78
N GLY A 232 24.86 1.61 -44.56
CA GLY A 232 25.62 0.36 -44.74
C GLY A 232 26.32 -0.14 -43.47
N LYS A 233 26.58 0.73 -42.49
CA LYS A 233 27.21 0.37 -41.20
C LYS A 233 26.20 0.07 -40.11
N ASP A 234 25.21 0.94 -39.95
CA ASP A 234 24.28 0.94 -38.83
C ASP A 234 22.85 0.52 -39.21
N GLY A 235 22.59 0.27 -40.50
CA GLY A 235 21.25 0.00 -41.00
C GLY A 235 20.40 1.27 -41.17
N ILE A 236 19.18 1.09 -41.68
CA ILE A 236 18.29 2.19 -42.08
C ILE A 236 17.86 3.05 -40.86
N ASN A 237 17.71 2.43 -39.70
CA ASN A 237 17.29 3.11 -38.46
C ASN A 237 18.45 3.75 -37.70
N GLY A 238 19.70 3.51 -38.12
CA GLY A 238 20.90 3.90 -37.37
C GLY A 238 21.20 2.94 -36.20
N PRO A 239 22.21 3.29 -35.37
CA PRO A 239 22.70 2.40 -34.33
C PRO A 239 21.67 2.25 -33.21
N ASP A 240 21.57 1.04 -32.65
CA ASP A 240 20.73 0.77 -31.50
C ASP A 240 21.30 1.41 -30.22
N ILE A 241 20.43 1.70 -29.26
CA ILE A 241 20.81 2.37 -28.00
C ILE A 241 21.84 1.57 -27.20
N ASP A 242 21.80 0.24 -27.28
CA ASP A 242 22.76 -0.63 -26.62
C ASP A 242 24.14 -0.57 -27.29
N GLN A 243 24.19 -0.42 -28.62
CA GLN A 243 25.45 -0.19 -29.34
C GLN A 243 26.05 1.16 -28.97
N LEU A 244 25.23 2.22 -28.94
CA LEU A 244 25.66 3.55 -28.52
C LEU A 244 26.16 3.53 -27.08
N ARG A 245 25.51 2.78 -26.19
CA ARG A 245 25.93 2.62 -24.80
C ARG A 245 27.29 1.96 -24.69
N GLN A 246 27.47 0.82 -25.34
CA GLN A 246 28.73 0.08 -25.29
C GLN A 246 29.89 0.92 -25.84
N GLU A 247 29.68 1.60 -26.97
CA GLU A 247 30.73 2.41 -27.59
C GLU A 247 31.05 3.67 -26.76
N THR A 248 30.03 4.41 -26.33
CA THR A 248 30.23 5.64 -25.55
C THR A 248 30.89 5.34 -24.21
N ALA A 249 30.48 4.27 -23.52
CA ALA A 249 31.11 3.87 -22.25
C ALA A 249 32.58 3.43 -22.42
N ALA A 250 32.95 2.91 -23.60
CA ALA A 250 34.33 2.55 -23.90
C ALA A 250 35.22 3.77 -24.22
N THR A 251 34.64 4.84 -24.78
CA THR A 251 35.39 6.03 -25.21
C THR A 251 35.31 7.20 -24.22
N VAL A 252 34.25 7.28 -23.43
CA VAL A 252 33.96 8.42 -22.56
C VAL A 252 33.77 7.97 -21.11
N ASN A 253 34.74 8.32 -20.27
CA ASN A 253 34.69 8.02 -18.84
C ASN A 253 33.56 8.79 -18.16
N GLY A 254 32.73 8.09 -17.38
CA GLY A 254 31.61 8.68 -16.62
C GLY A 254 30.26 8.63 -17.33
N ALA A 255 30.19 8.12 -18.56
CA ALA A 255 28.90 7.80 -19.19
C ALA A 255 28.29 6.56 -18.52
N ASP A 256 27.07 6.71 -18.00
CA ASP A 256 26.30 5.63 -17.38
C ASP A 256 24.90 5.48 -18.01
N ASP A 257 24.17 4.42 -17.63
CA ASP A 257 22.82 4.12 -18.14
C ASP A 257 21.80 5.25 -17.92
N SER A 258 22.02 6.13 -16.93
CA SER A 258 21.11 7.24 -16.66
C SER A 258 21.21 8.34 -17.71
N HIS A 259 22.37 8.52 -18.34
CA HIS A 259 22.58 9.51 -19.40
C HIS A 259 21.85 9.14 -20.69
N PHE A 260 21.71 7.84 -20.99
CA PHE A 260 20.96 7.34 -22.16
C PHE A 260 19.44 7.55 -22.05
N LYS A 261 18.95 8.06 -20.91
CA LYS A 261 17.56 8.53 -20.76
C LYS A 261 17.37 9.95 -21.30
N ASP A 262 18.44 10.74 -21.50
CA ASP A 262 18.37 12.05 -22.15
C ASP A 262 18.47 11.88 -23.68
N PRO A 263 17.42 12.18 -24.45
CA PRO A 263 17.45 12.09 -25.91
C PRO A 263 18.55 12.97 -26.54
N ALA A 264 18.92 14.09 -25.91
CA ALA A 264 19.98 14.95 -26.41
C ALA A 264 21.37 14.32 -26.24
N PHE A 265 21.58 13.58 -25.14
CA PHE A 265 22.82 12.81 -24.94
C PHE A 265 22.93 11.68 -25.96
N VAL A 266 21.85 10.92 -26.18
CA VAL A 266 21.80 9.86 -27.21
C VAL A 266 22.09 10.42 -28.60
N LYS A 267 21.53 11.59 -28.93
CA LYS A 267 21.82 12.27 -30.19
C LYS A 267 23.30 12.66 -30.31
N ALA A 268 23.89 13.25 -29.28
CA ALA A 268 25.31 13.64 -29.30
C ALA A 268 26.23 12.40 -29.45
N ALA A 269 25.90 11.30 -28.77
CA ALA A 269 26.62 10.03 -28.90
C ALA A 269 26.52 9.46 -30.32
N LYS A 270 25.33 9.51 -30.91
CA LYS A 270 25.09 9.12 -32.31
C LYS A 270 25.92 9.99 -33.26
N ASP A 271 25.88 11.31 -33.11
CA ASP A 271 26.63 12.24 -33.98
C ASP A 271 28.15 12.00 -33.88
N MET A 272 28.66 11.71 -32.67
CA MET A 272 30.08 11.37 -32.47
C MET A 272 30.47 10.06 -33.17
N ARG A 273 29.63 9.02 -33.08
CA ARG A 273 29.85 7.75 -33.80
C ARG A 273 29.77 7.94 -35.31
N GLU A 274 28.74 8.63 -35.81
CA GLU A 274 28.59 8.89 -37.24
C GLU A 274 29.82 9.61 -37.79
N THR A 275 30.33 10.61 -37.07
CA THR A 275 31.51 11.37 -37.51
C THR A 275 32.77 10.51 -37.55
N ARG A 276 32.96 9.63 -36.57
CA ARG A 276 34.03 8.64 -36.55
C ARG A 276 33.94 7.66 -37.73
N LEU A 277 32.78 7.07 -37.96
CA LEU A 277 32.57 6.11 -39.06
C LEU A 277 32.83 6.75 -40.42
N LEU A 278 32.38 8.00 -40.61
CA LEU A 278 32.64 8.77 -41.81
C LEU A 278 34.15 9.05 -41.98
N ALA A 279 34.86 9.40 -40.92
CA ALA A 279 36.32 9.57 -40.98
C ALA A 279 37.03 8.25 -41.35
N GLU A 280 36.62 7.12 -40.78
CA GLU A 280 37.13 5.78 -41.14
C GLU A 280 36.81 5.41 -42.60
N GLY A 281 35.70 5.91 -43.13
CA GLY A 281 35.31 5.79 -44.54
C GLY A 281 36.05 6.74 -45.50
N GLY A 282 36.96 7.58 -44.98
CA GLY A 282 37.74 8.54 -45.78
C GLY A 282 36.97 9.81 -46.16
N PHE A 283 35.83 10.10 -45.52
CA PHE A 283 35.09 11.33 -45.74
C PHE A 283 35.75 12.50 -44.98
N THR A 284 35.97 13.63 -45.66
CA THR A 284 36.62 14.82 -45.09
C THR A 284 35.62 15.87 -44.59
N GLY A 285 34.33 15.66 -44.83
CA GLY A 285 33.24 16.57 -44.49
C GLY A 285 32.86 17.52 -45.64
N SER A 286 31.82 18.31 -45.39
CA SER A 286 31.28 19.29 -46.34
C SER A 286 32.08 20.59 -46.38
N GLN A 287 31.89 21.40 -47.42
CA GLN A 287 32.46 22.77 -47.51
C GLN A 287 32.14 23.67 -46.30
N SER A 288 31.06 23.42 -45.56
CA SER A 288 30.63 24.22 -44.41
C SER A 288 31.15 23.74 -43.05
N ALA A 289 31.67 22.51 -42.96
CA ALA A 289 32.19 21.95 -41.72
C ALA A 289 33.07 20.74 -42.03
N SER A 290 34.33 20.79 -41.58
CA SER A 290 35.24 19.65 -41.65
C SER A 290 34.79 18.51 -40.73
N MET A 291 35.28 17.31 -40.98
CA MET A 291 34.97 16.14 -40.15
C MET A 291 35.38 16.35 -38.68
N GLU A 292 36.53 16.98 -38.47
CA GLU A 292 37.07 17.36 -37.16
C GLU A 292 36.13 18.33 -36.43
N GLN A 293 35.65 19.39 -37.10
CA GLN A 293 34.71 20.34 -36.50
C GLN A 293 33.36 19.71 -36.14
N ARG A 294 32.91 18.70 -36.91
CA ARG A 294 31.69 17.95 -36.59
C ARG A 294 31.90 17.06 -35.36
N TYR A 295 33.05 16.40 -35.26
CA TYR A 295 33.44 15.59 -34.11
C TYR A 295 33.55 16.45 -32.84
N GLU A 296 34.30 17.55 -32.88
CA GLU A 296 34.47 18.47 -31.75
C GLU A 296 33.13 19.01 -31.23
N ARG A 297 32.18 19.31 -32.14
CA ARG A 297 30.84 19.75 -31.75
C ARG A 297 30.07 18.65 -31.02
N ALA A 298 30.07 17.43 -31.57
CA ALA A 298 29.39 16.29 -30.97
C ALA A 298 29.99 15.95 -29.59
N GLU A 299 31.32 15.95 -29.49
CA GLU A 299 32.07 15.75 -28.25
C GLU A 299 31.70 16.81 -27.21
N LYS A 300 31.73 18.10 -27.59
CA LYS A 300 31.36 19.20 -26.70
C LYS A 300 29.92 19.09 -26.19
N GLU A 301 28.97 18.72 -27.06
CA GLU A 301 27.58 18.51 -26.66
C GLU A 301 27.46 17.34 -25.69
N LEU A 302 28.18 16.25 -25.92
CA LEU A 302 28.16 15.05 -25.09
C LEU A 302 28.73 15.33 -23.69
N PHE A 303 29.88 16.02 -23.59
CA PHE A 303 30.48 16.43 -22.31
C PHE A 303 29.62 17.44 -21.54
N ALA A 304 29.02 18.42 -22.23
CA ALA A 304 28.11 19.35 -21.57
C ALA A 304 26.92 18.66 -20.91
N ARG A 305 26.45 17.54 -21.49
CA ARG A 305 25.33 16.74 -20.96
C ARG A 305 25.75 15.82 -19.81
N LEU A 306 26.96 15.27 -19.84
CA LEU A 306 27.55 14.52 -18.72
C LEU A 306 27.64 15.39 -17.46
N GLU A 307 28.14 16.62 -17.59
CA GLU A 307 28.24 17.55 -16.44
C GLU A 307 26.86 18.00 -15.92
N GLY A 308 25.87 18.13 -16.80
CA GLY A 308 24.50 18.47 -16.42
C GLY A 308 23.86 17.41 -15.54
N VAL A 309 23.91 16.14 -15.98
CA VAL A 309 23.37 15.00 -15.23
C VAL A 309 24.15 14.75 -13.94
N GLY A 310 25.48 14.92 -13.96
CA GLY A 310 26.31 14.86 -12.74
C GLY A 310 25.87 15.86 -11.67
N ARG A 311 25.61 17.12 -12.06
CA ARG A 311 25.08 18.17 -11.17
C ARG A 311 23.67 17.85 -10.68
N ASP A 312 22.81 17.29 -11.52
CA ASP A 312 21.43 16.92 -11.15
C ASP A 312 21.39 15.74 -10.16
N ILE A 313 22.28 14.76 -10.32
CA ILE A 313 22.46 13.65 -9.37
C ILE A 313 23.01 14.19 -8.04
N GLU A 314 24.03 15.05 -8.08
CA GLU A 314 24.61 15.68 -6.89
C GLU A 314 23.54 16.49 -6.12
N ASN A 315 22.75 17.30 -6.80
CA ASN A 315 21.67 18.08 -6.20
C ASN A 315 20.57 17.19 -5.58
N ARG A 316 20.24 16.06 -6.21
CA ARG A 316 19.25 15.11 -5.67
C ARG A 316 19.76 14.38 -4.43
N VAL A 317 21.04 13.99 -4.42
CA VAL A 317 21.67 13.29 -3.29
C VAL A 317 21.90 14.26 -2.12
N ALA A 318 22.44 15.45 -2.37
CA ALA A 318 22.67 16.47 -1.35
C ALA A 318 21.37 17.06 -0.79
N GLY A 319 20.34 17.24 -1.64
CA GLY A 319 19.02 17.75 -1.23
C GLY A 319 18.23 16.82 -0.31
N ASN A 320 18.45 15.51 -0.41
CA ASN A 320 17.75 14.51 0.41
C ASN A 320 18.41 14.32 1.80
N ASP A 321 19.70 14.63 1.92
CA ASP A 321 20.44 14.53 3.19
C ASP A 321 20.17 15.71 4.13
N SER A 322 19.97 16.91 3.59
CA SER A 322 19.64 18.11 4.38
C SER A 322 18.25 18.01 5.02
N SER A 323 17.27 17.50 4.27
CA SER A 323 15.90 17.28 4.72
C SER A 323 15.81 16.17 5.79
N ARG A 324 16.55 15.07 5.62
CA ARG A 324 16.66 14.01 6.67
C ARG A 324 17.35 14.49 7.95
N ARG A 325 18.35 15.36 7.86
CA ARG A 325 19.02 15.94 9.04
C ARG A 325 18.11 16.90 9.80
N ASN A 326 17.36 17.75 9.10
CA ASN A 326 16.42 18.69 9.72
C ASN A 326 15.27 17.98 10.44
N ASP A 327 14.68 16.95 9.82
CA ASP A 327 13.57 16.20 10.41
C ASP A 327 14.00 15.40 11.66
N ARG A 328 15.25 14.90 11.66
CA ARG A 328 15.84 14.18 12.79
C ARG A 328 16.31 15.12 13.92
N SER A 329 16.61 16.39 13.62
CA SER A 329 16.92 17.40 14.63
C SER A 329 15.65 17.90 15.33
N LEU A 330 14.59 18.18 14.57
CA LEU A 330 13.29 18.63 15.10
C LEU A 330 12.64 17.58 16.01
N LYS A 331 12.77 16.28 15.68
CA LYS A 331 12.27 15.20 16.54
C LYS A 331 13.08 15.00 17.82
N ARG A 332 14.37 15.37 17.85
CA ARG A 332 15.20 15.20 19.05
C ARG A 332 15.00 16.33 20.05
N ASP A 333 14.88 17.56 19.57
CA ASP A 333 14.71 18.75 20.44
C ASP A 333 13.31 18.82 21.07
N SER A 334 12.28 18.28 20.42
CA SER A 334 10.90 18.30 20.95
C SER A 334 10.67 17.32 22.11
N THR A 335 11.41 16.22 22.20
CA THR A 335 11.25 15.20 23.27
C THR A 335 12.21 15.38 24.44
N SER A 336 13.35 16.04 24.28
CA SER A 336 14.38 16.10 25.33
C SER A 336 14.15 17.18 26.40
N ALA A 337 13.39 18.23 26.09
CA ALA A 337 13.21 19.37 26.99
C ALA A 337 12.00 19.25 27.94
N VAL A 338 10.97 18.49 27.57
CA VAL A 338 9.70 18.40 28.33
C VAL A 338 9.73 17.27 29.38
N ASP A 339 10.55 16.23 29.18
CA ASP A 339 10.55 15.02 30.02
C ASP A 339 11.72 14.92 31.00
N TYR A 340 12.52 15.98 31.15
CA TYR A 340 13.66 15.97 32.08
C TYR A 340 13.18 16.32 33.50
N GLY A 341 12.98 15.28 34.33
CA GLY A 341 12.51 15.41 35.71
C GLY A 341 11.09 14.87 35.97
N SER A 342 10.42 14.26 34.98
CA SER A 342 9.12 13.62 35.17
C SER A 342 9.22 12.34 36.03
N ALA A 343 8.14 12.02 36.74
CA ALA A 343 8.06 10.83 37.61
C ALA A 343 8.30 9.52 36.84
N GLU A 344 7.82 9.44 35.59
CA GLU A 344 7.99 8.27 34.73
C GLU A 344 9.46 7.99 34.38
N ARG A 345 10.29 9.04 34.20
CA ARG A 345 11.73 8.85 33.98
C ARG A 345 12.42 8.32 35.24
N GLN A 346 12.00 8.78 36.42
CA GLN A 346 12.57 8.35 37.71
C GLN A 346 12.23 6.88 38.00
N GLU A 347 11.03 6.44 37.63
CA GLU A 347 10.64 5.02 37.70
C GLU A 347 11.44 4.16 36.72
N ALA A 348 11.63 4.63 35.48
CA ALA A 348 12.47 3.94 34.50
C ALA A 348 13.94 3.86 34.94
N PHE A 349 14.47 4.91 35.58
CA PHE A 349 15.82 4.90 36.14
C PHE A 349 15.95 3.94 37.32
N ALA A 350 14.97 3.94 38.24
CA ALA A 350 14.92 2.99 39.35
C ALA A 350 14.87 1.53 38.86
N ALA A 351 14.07 1.26 37.82
CA ALA A 351 13.99 -0.04 37.16
C ALA A 351 15.32 -0.44 36.50
N SER A 352 16.04 0.52 35.89
CA SER A 352 17.37 0.26 35.31
C SER A 352 18.41 -0.10 36.40
N LEU A 353 18.34 0.53 37.57
CA LEU A 353 19.22 0.22 38.70
C LEU A 353 18.91 -1.14 39.34
N ALA A 354 17.64 -1.50 39.44
CA ALA A 354 17.22 -2.84 39.87
C ALA A 354 17.73 -3.93 38.92
N THR A 355 17.69 -3.68 37.61
CA THR A 355 18.20 -4.60 36.59
C THR A 355 19.73 -4.78 36.67
N SER A 356 20.45 -3.75 37.12
CA SER A 356 21.91 -3.79 37.34
C SER A 356 22.34 -4.47 38.66
N GLY A 357 21.39 -4.97 39.46
CA GLY A 357 21.66 -5.71 40.70
C GLY A 357 21.89 -4.86 41.95
N ALA A 358 21.50 -3.58 41.94
CA ALA A 358 21.58 -2.71 43.12
C ALA A 358 20.53 -3.12 44.17
N ASN A 359 20.87 -3.01 45.46
CA ASN A 359 19.91 -3.30 46.53
C ASN A 359 18.95 -2.13 46.79
N GLU A 360 17.82 -2.40 47.45
CA GLU A 360 16.71 -1.44 47.62
C GLU A 360 17.12 -0.13 48.34
N THR A 361 18.10 -0.18 49.25
CA THR A 361 18.61 1.02 49.93
C THR A 361 19.51 1.86 49.02
N GLN A 362 20.30 1.22 48.14
CA GLN A 362 21.10 1.91 47.12
C GLN A 362 20.25 2.51 46.00
N ILE A 363 19.20 1.82 45.56
CA ILE A 363 18.26 2.35 44.56
C ILE A 363 17.58 3.60 45.11
N ARG A 364 17.03 3.54 46.33
CA ARG A 364 16.39 4.72 46.97
C ARG A 364 17.36 5.89 47.17
N GLY A 365 18.60 5.62 47.57
CA GLY A 365 19.63 6.65 47.69
C GLY A 365 19.97 7.33 46.36
N ARG A 366 20.06 6.56 45.27
CA ARG A 366 20.40 7.08 43.94
C ARG A 366 19.24 7.79 43.25
N VAL A 367 18.02 7.30 43.40
CA VAL A 367 16.81 7.97 42.92
C VAL A 367 16.59 9.31 43.66
N ALA A 368 16.89 9.36 44.97
CA ALA A 368 16.85 10.62 45.72
C ALA A 368 17.92 11.63 45.27
N ALA A 369 19.13 11.15 44.93
CA ALA A 369 20.19 11.98 44.37
C ALA A 369 19.81 12.54 42.99
N GLU A 370 19.29 11.70 42.09
CA GLU A 370 18.81 12.12 40.77
C GLU A 370 17.70 13.19 40.88
N ARG A 371 16.78 13.03 41.84
CA ARG A 371 15.73 14.02 42.12
C ARG A 371 16.29 15.36 42.61
N SER A 372 17.43 15.36 43.30
CA SER A 372 18.11 16.58 43.75
C SER A 372 18.89 17.28 42.63
N GLU A 373 19.26 16.55 41.56
CA GLU A 373 19.94 17.07 40.37
C GLU A 373 18.99 17.42 39.21
N GLY A 374 17.74 17.78 39.51
CA GLY A 374 16.65 17.99 38.53
C GLY A 374 16.82 19.12 37.48
N ALA A 375 18.03 19.54 37.17
CA ALA A 375 18.33 20.48 36.09
C ALA A 375 18.91 19.75 34.87
N HIS A 376 18.34 19.98 33.69
CA HIS A 376 18.83 19.43 32.41
C HIS A 376 20.29 19.86 32.16
N PRO A 377 21.17 19.01 31.59
CA PRO A 377 22.59 19.34 31.37
C PRO A 377 22.83 20.59 30.52
N SER A 378 21.84 21.04 29.74
CA SER A 378 21.90 22.34 29.04
C SER A 378 21.88 23.55 29.99
N ALA A 379 21.32 23.42 31.19
CA ALA A 379 21.32 24.46 32.22
C ALA A 379 22.72 24.66 32.85
N ALA A 380 23.56 23.62 32.89
CA ALA A 380 24.96 23.72 33.31
C ALA A 380 25.85 24.48 32.29
N VAL A 381 25.42 24.53 31.02
CA VAL A 381 26.12 25.29 29.97
C VAL A 381 25.68 26.77 29.95
N ALA A 382 24.50 27.10 30.50
CA ALA A 382 23.98 28.47 30.52
C ALA A 382 24.60 29.37 31.61
N THR A 383 25.23 28.81 32.63
CA THR A 383 25.70 29.55 33.83
C THR A 383 27.13 30.09 33.78
N SER A 384 27.86 29.99 32.66
CA SER A 384 29.22 30.57 32.55
C SER A 384 29.29 32.05 32.14
N LYS A 385 28.21 32.84 32.34
CA LYS A 385 28.18 34.26 31.99
C LYS A 385 28.20 35.16 33.23
N GLY A 386 29.39 35.35 33.79
CA GLY A 386 29.72 36.55 34.55
C GLY A 386 30.44 36.35 35.88
N VAL A 387 31.77 36.41 35.87
CA VAL A 387 32.56 36.99 36.96
C VAL A 387 33.65 37.90 36.37
N ALA A 388 33.88 39.03 37.03
CA ALA A 388 34.53 40.22 36.52
C ALA A 388 36.05 40.31 36.81
N LYS A 389 36.74 40.99 35.88
CA LYS A 389 37.93 41.88 35.99
C LYS A 389 39.21 41.41 36.70
N ALA A 390 40.31 41.49 35.94
CA ALA A 390 41.54 42.14 36.38
C ALA A 390 42.07 43.10 35.29
N ARG A 391 42.55 44.27 35.72
CA ARG A 391 42.94 45.46 34.93
C ARG A 391 44.48 45.61 34.90
N LYS A 392 44.96 46.33 33.88
CA LYS A 392 46.22 47.12 33.76
C LYS A 392 47.48 46.33 33.35
N ALA A 393 48.40 46.82 32.50
CA ALA A 393 48.70 48.20 32.11
C ALA A 393 49.28 48.33 30.68
N ARG A 394 49.18 49.57 30.18
CA ARG A 394 49.73 50.16 28.94
C ARG A 394 51.26 50.17 28.91
N GLY A 395 51.82 50.11 27.69
CA GLY A 395 53.14 50.64 27.34
C GLY A 395 53.38 50.57 25.83
N GLY A 396 53.04 51.64 25.09
CA GLY A 396 53.78 52.01 23.86
C GLY A 396 54.99 52.89 24.23
N PRO A 397 55.75 53.50 23.31
CA PRO A 397 55.43 53.82 21.91
C PRO A 397 56.61 53.59 20.91
N ALA A 398 56.41 54.10 19.70
CA ALA A 398 57.27 54.07 18.51
C ALA A 398 58.46 55.06 18.52
N MET A 399 59.26 54.95 17.44
CA MET A 399 60.34 55.86 16.95
C MET A 399 61.64 55.82 17.76
N GLY A 400 62.84 55.65 17.21
CA GLY A 400 63.37 55.95 15.88
C GLY A 400 64.70 56.67 16.12
N ALA A 401 65.81 56.27 15.50
CA ALA A 401 67.01 57.10 15.43
C ALA A 401 68.02 56.53 14.43
N GLU A 402 68.19 57.26 13.33
CA GLU A 402 69.42 57.36 12.60
C GLU A 402 70.62 57.57 13.54
N ARG A 403 71.75 56.92 13.25
CA ARG A 403 73.06 57.49 13.50
C ARG A 403 73.84 57.47 12.20
N GLY A 404 74.04 58.66 11.66
CA GLY A 404 74.98 58.91 10.60
C GLY A 404 76.43 58.86 11.08
N ARG A 405 77.28 58.67 10.07
CA ARG A 405 78.63 59.24 9.91
C ARG A 405 79.71 58.75 10.86
N SER A 406 80.51 57.81 10.37
CA SER A 406 81.97 57.92 10.45
C SER A 406 82.52 58.34 9.07
N SER A 407 82.81 59.63 8.96
CA SER A 407 83.91 60.10 8.13
C SER A 407 84.63 61.17 8.96
N PRO A 408 85.88 60.92 9.31
CA PRO A 408 86.89 61.94 9.44
C PRO A 408 87.94 61.63 8.39
N SER A 409 88.04 62.41 7.32
CA SER A 409 89.32 62.45 6.61
C SER A 409 90.17 63.49 7.34
N ARG A 410 90.82 63.05 8.44
CA ARG A 410 91.45 63.88 9.47
C ARG A 410 90.51 64.69 10.35
#